data_AF-A0A496UG27-F1
#
_entry.id   AF-A0A496UG27-F1
#
_cell.length_a   1.000
_cell.length_b   1.000
_cell.length_c   1.000
_cell.angle_alpha   90.00
_cell.angle_beta   90.00
_cell.angle_gamma   90.00
#
_symmetry.space_group_name_H-M   'P 1'
#
loop_
_entity.id
_entity.type
_entity.pdbx_description
1 polymer ?
#
loop_
_entity_poly.entity_id
_entity_poly.type
_entity_poly.pdbx_seq_one_letter_code
_entity_poly.pdbx_strand_id
1 'polypeptide(L)'
;MKIALMKEVSVNISDCEITSITRIPIDHDTAMEQHKNYADTVRELGYKIHMMKADDLPDSVFIEDTAVVLDEIAVITNPGASSRRAETQAVAEAL
;
A
#
# COMPACT_ATOMS: atom_id res chain seq x y z
N MET A 1 4.62 16.76 -12.91
CA MET A 1 5.42 16.33 -11.73
C MET A 1 5.14 14.86 -11.53
N LYS A 2 6.16 13.99 -11.41
CA LYS A 2 5.95 12.56 -11.16
C LYS A 2 5.69 12.36 -9.67
N ILE A 3 4.51 11.86 -9.30
CA ILE A 3 4.13 11.60 -7.90
C ILE A 3 3.92 10.09 -7.76
N ALA A 4 4.39 9.53 -6.65
CA ALA A 4 4.03 8.18 -6.24
C ALA A 4 3.34 8.28 -4.87
N LEU A 5 2.12 7.78 -4.77
CA LEU A 5 1.45 7.57 -3.49
C LEU A 5 1.92 6.22 -2.95
N MET A 6 2.28 6.15 -1.68
CA MET A 6 2.72 4.92 -1.01
C MET A 6 2.21 4.93 0.42
N LYS A 7 2.19 3.77 1.07
CA LYS A 7 1.80 3.64 2.48
C LYS A 7 2.82 2.80 3.22
N GLU A 8 3.10 3.15 4.47
CA GLU A 8 4.00 2.36 5.32
C GLU A 8 3.44 0.95 5.59
N VAL A 9 4.34 0.03 5.89
CA VAL A 9 4.02 -1.37 6.20
C VAL A 9 3.29 -1.45 7.53
N SER A 10 2.15 -2.14 7.58
CA SER A 10 1.42 -2.39 8.83
C SER A 10 2.20 -3.36 9.72
N VAL A 11 2.14 -3.14 11.04
CA VAL A 11 2.63 -4.09 12.04
C VAL A 11 1.91 -5.45 11.95
N ASN A 12 0.71 -5.47 11.37
CA ASN A 12 -0.10 -6.67 11.19
C ASN A 12 0.10 -7.33 9.81
N ILE A 13 1.12 -6.95 9.02
CA ILE A 13 1.35 -7.48 7.64
C ILE A 13 1.40 -9.02 7.59
N SER A 14 1.82 -9.69 8.65
CA SER A 14 1.86 -11.16 8.71
C SER A 14 0.48 -11.82 8.62
N ASP A 15 -0.59 -11.06 8.88
CA ASP A 15 -1.99 -11.50 8.80
C ASP A 15 -2.68 -11.12 7.48
N CYS A 16 -1.93 -10.62 6.48
CA CYS A 16 -2.42 -10.19 5.17
C CYS A 16 -3.21 -11.27 4.42
N GLU A 17 -4.12 -10.89 3.53
CA GLU A 17 -4.83 -11.82 2.67
C GLU A 17 -3.83 -12.61 1.79
N ILE A 18 -4.03 -13.93 1.70
CA ILE A 18 -3.23 -14.80 0.83
C ILE A 18 -4.14 -15.61 -0.08
N THR A 19 -3.74 -15.77 -1.33
CA THR A 19 -4.43 -16.63 -2.30
C THR A 19 -3.47 -17.69 -2.80
N SER A 20 -3.93 -18.95 -2.79
CA SER A 20 -3.25 -20.08 -3.47
C SER A 20 -1.87 -20.46 -2.93
N ILE A 21 -1.48 -19.99 -1.75
CA ILE A 21 -0.23 -20.34 -1.06
C ILE A 21 -0.47 -20.69 0.40
N THR A 22 0.44 -21.47 0.98
CA THR A 22 0.47 -21.71 2.44
C THR A 22 1.09 -20.51 3.14
N ARG A 23 0.47 -20.03 4.23
CA ARG A 23 1.00 -18.91 5.01
C ARG A 23 2.38 -19.26 5.57
N ILE A 24 3.32 -18.35 5.36
CA ILE A 24 4.61 -18.31 6.04
C ILE A 24 4.66 -16.96 6.77
N PRO A 25 5.08 -16.92 8.04
CA PRO A 25 5.17 -15.66 8.77
C PRO A 25 6.02 -14.63 8.03
N ILE A 26 5.54 -13.40 7.98
CA ILE A 26 6.30 -12.28 7.40
C ILE A 26 7.07 -11.63 8.54
N ASP A 27 8.39 -11.55 8.39
CA ASP A 27 9.23 -10.77 9.28
C ASP A 27 9.03 -9.28 8.99
N HIS A 28 8.46 -8.57 9.95
CA HIS A 28 8.06 -7.17 9.78
C HIS A 28 9.25 -6.25 9.53
N ASP A 29 10.36 -6.44 10.23
CA ASP A 29 11.56 -5.61 10.07
C ASP A 29 12.17 -5.78 8.67
N THR A 30 12.20 -7.01 8.17
CA THR A 30 12.60 -7.32 6.79
C THR A 30 11.65 -6.67 5.78
N ALA A 31 10.34 -6.72 6.02
CA ALA A 31 9.34 -6.09 5.15
C ALA A 31 9.50 -4.55 5.12
N MET A 32 9.78 -3.93 6.27
CA MET A 32 10.07 -2.50 6.36
C MET A 32 11.34 -2.12 5.59
N GLU A 33 12.41 -2.90 5.73
CA GLU A 33 13.66 -2.66 5.00
C GLU A 33 13.46 -2.76 3.48
N GLN A 34 12.76 -3.81 3.03
CA GLN A 34 12.41 -3.99 1.62
C GLN A 34 11.56 -2.84 1.08
N HIS A 35 10.54 -2.42 1.84
CA HIS A 35 9.68 -1.30 1.45
C HIS A 35 10.45 0.03 1.40
N LYS A 36 11.36 0.28 2.34
CA LYS A 36 12.25 1.44 2.31
C LYS A 36 13.12 1.43 1.06
N ASN A 37 13.73 0.29 0.73
CA ASN A 37 14.57 0.15 -0.47
C ASN A 37 13.76 0.40 -1.75
N TYR A 38 12.52 -0.11 -1.82
CA TYR A 38 11.60 0.19 -2.92
C TYR A 38 11.30 1.69 -3.04
N ALA A 39 10.97 2.36 -1.92
CA ALA A 39 10.76 3.80 -1.90
C ALA A 39 12.01 4.59 -2.34
N ASP A 40 13.20 4.17 -1.91
CA ASP A 40 14.46 4.81 -2.31
C ASP A 40 14.66 4.69 -3.84
N THR A 41 14.43 3.52 -4.43
CA THR A 41 14.46 3.33 -5.90
C THR A 41 13.45 4.23 -6.62
N VAL A 42 12.22 4.35 -6.10
CA VAL A 42 11.20 5.23 -6.69
C VAL A 42 11.64 6.71 -6.65
N ARG A 43 12.30 7.16 -5.58
CA ARG A 43 12.90 8.50 -5.51
C ARG A 43 14.02 8.70 -6.53
N GLU A 44 14.89 7.71 -6.70
CA GLU A 44 15.99 7.74 -7.67
C GLU A 44 15.47 7.85 -9.13
N LEU A 45 14.30 7.29 -9.41
CA LEU A 45 13.60 7.45 -10.70
C LEU A 45 12.95 8.83 -10.90
N GLY A 46 13.10 9.74 -9.93
CA GLY A 46 12.64 11.13 -9.98
C GLY A 46 11.18 11.33 -9.56
N TYR A 47 10.58 10.38 -8.84
CA TYR A 47 9.23 10.55 -8.28
C TYR A 47 9.29 11.26 -6.92
N LYS A 48 8.34 12.17 -6.70
CA LYS A 48 8.04 12.69 -5.37
C LYS A 48 7.10 11.73 -4.67
N ILE A 49 7.55 11.10 -3.60
CA ILE A 49 6.73 10.18 -2.81
C ILE A 49 5.85 10.96 -1.83
N HIS A 50 4.55 10.67 -1.84
CA HIS A 50 3.64 10.97 -0.74
C HIS A 50 3.45 9.69 0.08
N MET A 51 4.08 9.64 1.25
CA MET A 51 4.03 8.48 2.14
C MET A 51 2.92 8.66 3.17
N MET A 52 1.89 7.83 3.11
CA MET A 52 0.86 7.72 4.13
C MET A 52 1.36 6.87 5.29
N LYS A 53 0.91 7.18 6.51
CA LYS A 53 1.24 6.40 7.70
C LYS A 53 0.61 5.02 7.65
N ALA A 54 1.28 4.06 8.28
CA ALA A 54 0.70 2.73 8.51
C ALA A 54 -0.57 2.83 9.37
N ASP A 55 -1.46 1.87 9.19
CA ASP A 55 -2.58 1.60 10.09
C ASP A 55 -2.61 0.11 10.48
N ASP A 56 -3.64 -0.29 11.21
CA ASP A 56 -3.78 -1.65 11.73
C ASP A 56 -4.28 -2.65 10.67
N LEU A 57 -4.56 -2.22 9.43
CA LEU A 57 -5.05 -3.11 8.37
C LEU A 57 -3.87 -3.88 7.75
N PRO A 58 -3.86 -5.23 7.80
CA PRO A 58 -2.72 -6.04 7.38
C PRO A 58 -2.21 -5.75 5.95
N ASP A 59 -3.14 -5.60 5.01
CA ASP A 59 -2.85 -5.43 3.57
C ASP A 59 -2.69 -3.97 3.16
N SER A 60 -2.70 -3.01 4.10
CA SER A 60 -2.79 -1.58 3.79
C SER A 60 -1.65 -1.04 2.92
N VAL A 61 -0.49 -1.70 2.93
CA VAL A 61 0.66 -1.33 2.09
C VAL A 61 0.35 -1.46 0.60
N PHE A 62 -0.59 -2.34 0.21
CA PHE A 62 -0.97 -2.63 -1.17
C PHE A 62 -2.05 -1.68 -1.69
N ILE A 63 -1.75 -0.38 -1.70
CA ILE A 63 -2.73 0.66 -2.04
C ILE A 63 -3.18 0.65 -3.51
N GLU A 64 -2.47 -0.05 -4.41
CA GLU A 64 -2.83 -0.17 -5.82
C GLU A 64 -4.26 -0.69 -6.01
N ASP A 65 -4.70 -1.61 -5.15
CA ASP A 65 -6.04 -2.19 -5.23
C ASP A 65 -7.15 -1.21 -4.85
N THR A 66 -6.83 -0.10 -4.18
CA THR A 66 -7.81 0.80 -3.57
C THR A 66 -8.24 1.96 -4.47
N ALA A 67 -7.42 2.31 -5.46
CA ALA A 67 -7.70 3.41 -6.38
C ALA A 67 -7.03 3.20 -7.73
N VAL A 68 -7.73 3.55 -8.80
CA VAL A 68 -7.14 3.69 -10.14
C VAL A 68 -7.04 5.19 -10.45
N VAL A 69 -5.82 5.68 -10.65
CA VAL A 69 -5.55 7.11 -10.90
C VAL A 69 -5.22 7.31 -12.37
N LEU A 70 -5.96 8.22 -13.00
CA LEU A 70 -5.74 8.76 -14.35
C LEU A 70 -5.37 10.24 -14.25
N ASP A 71 -5.11 10.88 -15.39
CA ASP A 71 -4.58 12.25 -15.44
C ASP A 71 -5.46 13.27 -14.68
N GLU A 72 -6.80 13.20 -14.81
CA GLU A 72 -7.72 14.13 -14.16
C GLU A 72 -8.71 13.48 -13.17
N ILE A 73 -8.67 12.15 -13.02
CA ILE A 73 -9.63 11.44 -12.19
C ILE A 73 -8.98 10.29 -11.42
N ALA A 74 -9.33 10.18 -10.14
CA ALA A 74 -9.11 9.00 -9.35
C ALA A 74 -10.43 8.26 -9.14
N VAL A 75 -10.44 6.95 -9.40
CA VAL A 75 -11.59 6.08 -9.13
C VAL A 75 -11.25 5.25 -7.91
N ILE A 76 -11.91 5.53 -6.79
CA ILE A 76 -11.83 4.69 -5.59
C ILE A 76 -12.55 3.38 -5.87
N THR A 77 -11.85 2.27 -5.66
CA THR A 77 -12.36 0.94 -5.96
C THR A 77 -13.23 0.40 -4.81
N ASN A 78 -13.76 -0.80 -5.00
CA ASN A 78 -14.38 -1.58 -3.93
C ASN A 78 -13.66 -2.93 -3.86
N PRO A 79 -12.64 -3.09 -3.00
CA PRO A 79 -11.86 -4.31 -2.89
C PRO A 79 -12.74 -5.56 -2.72
N GLY A 80 -12.38 -6.63 -3.44
CA GLY A 80 -13.12 -7.90 -3.41
C GLY A 80 -13.09 -8.57 -2.03
N ALA A 81 -11.93 -8.55 -1.39
CA ALA A 81 -11.76 -8.99 0.00
C ALA A 81 -12.43 -7.98 0.96
N SER A 82 -13.34 -8.48 1.80
CA SER A 82 -14.12 -7.60 2.69
C SER A 82 -13.26 -6.94 3.78
N SER A 83 -12.20 -7.63 4.23
CA SER A 83 -11.15 -7.13 5.13
C SER A 83 -10.46 -5.86 4.60
N ARG A 84 -10.33 -5.76 3.27
CA ARG A 84 -9.57 -4.69 2.60
C ARG A 84 -10.37 -3.45 2.25
N ARG A 85 -11.71 -3.48 2.40
CA ARG A 85 -12.56 -2.34 1.98
C ARG A 85 -12.29 -1.06 2.76
N ALA A 86 -11.91 -1.18 4.03
CA ALA A 86 -11.58 -0.03 4.88
C ALA A 86 -10.31 0.74 4.43
N GLU A 87 -9.43 0.10 3.65
CA GLU A 87 -8.20 0.72 3.16
C GLU A 87 -8.47 1.91 2.23
N THR A 88 -9.62 1.89 1.54
CA THR A 88 -10.01 2.90 0.53
C THR A 88 -10.14 4.31 1.11
N GLN A 89 -10.53 4.44 2.38
CA GLN A 89 -10.77 5.76 2.99
C GLN A 89 -9.49 6.61 3.04
N ALA A 90 -8.41 6.05 3.57
CA ALA A 90 -7.14 6.78 3.70
C ALA A 90 -6.58 7.19 2.33
N VAL A 91 -6.76 6.34 1.31
CA VAL A 91 -6.30 6.63 -0.05
C VAL A 91 -7.17 7.70 -0.71
N ALA A 92 -8.49 7.67 -0.51
CA ALA A 92 -9.38 8.70 -0.99
C ALA A 92 -9.11 10.09 -0.38
N GLU A 93 -8.69 10.16 0.87
CA GLU A 93 -8.31 11.41 1.54
C GLU A 93 -6.97 11.98 1.04
N ALA A 94 -6.10 11.13 0.46
CA ALA A 94 -4.77 11.52 -0.02
C ALA A 94 -4.72 11.91 -1.51
N LEU A 95 -5.77 11.59 -2.28
CA LEU A 95 -5.91 11.85 -3.72
C LEU A 95 -6.71 13.14 -3.98
#